data_AF-A0A929SGV5-F1
#
_entry.id   AF-A0A929SGV5-F1
#
_cell.length_a   1.000
_cell.length_b   1.000
_cell.length_c   1.000
_cell.angle_alpha   90.00
_cell.angle_beta   90.00
_cell.angle_gamma   90.00
#
_symmetry.space_group_name_H-M   'P 1'
#
loop_
_entity.id
_entity.type
_entity.pdbx_description
1 polymer ?
#
loop_
_entity_poly.entity_id
_entity_poly.type
_entity_poly.pdbx_seq_one_letter_code
_entity_poly.pdbx_strand_id
1 'polypeptide(L)'
;ARYLLTPAFMQRLRELKEKFAGKMGVSAAFMDDKLYLFLNGAKNKFETTLFLPPPSLKDAAGIKKEISELLRVIDELSLRFFKQAERDGLGG
;
A
#
# COMPACT_ATOMS: atom_id res chain seq x y z
N ALA A 1 -3.68 18.00 12.05
CA ALA A 1 -2.93 17.12 11.13
C ALA A 1 -1.55 17.69 10.73
N ARG A 2 -0.66 18.02 11.68
CA ARG A 2 0.68 18.59 11.37
C ARG A 2 1.83 17.57 11.35
N TYR A 3 1.59 16.34 11.82
CA TYR A 3 2.66 15.34 12.02
C TYR A 3 2.60 14.13 11.07
N LEU A 4 1.55 13.97 10.26
CA LEU A 4 1.36 12.79 9.40
C LEU A 4 2.03 12.91 8.01
N LEU A 5 2.19 14.13 7.49
CA LEU A 5 2.71 14.40 6.15
C LEU A 5 4.14 14.94 6.20
N THR A 6 5.06 14.18 6.80
CA THR A 6 6.47 14.57 6.76
C THR A 6 6.96 14.59 5.30
N PRO A 7 7.91 15.48 4.93
CA PRO A 7 8.49 15.46 3.59
C PRO A 7 9.03 14.07 3.18
N ALA A 8 9.62 13.35 4.15
CA ALA A 8 10.11 11.98 3.96
C ALA A 8 8.98 10.96 3.67
N PHE A 9 7.79 11.17 4.21
CA PHE A 9 6.62 10.36 3.89
C PHE A 9 6.07 10.68 2.49
N MET A 10 5.95 11.97 2.15
CA MET A 10 5.52 12.42 0.83
C MET A 10 6.47 11.95 -0.28
N GLN A 11 7.77 11.95 -0.01
CA GLN A 11 8.77 11.41 -0.93
C GLN A 11 8.58 9.91 -1.17
N ARG A 12 8.30 9.13 -0.12
CA ARG A 12 8.00 7.70 -0.25
C ARG A 12 6.72 7.43 -1.03
N LEU A 13 5.67 8.22 -0.83
CA LEU A 13 4.46 8.14 -1.67
C LEU A 13 4.76 8.45 -3.15
N ARG A 14 5.67 9.38 -3.42
CA ARG A 14 6.12 9.72 -4.79
C ARG A 14 6.91 8.57 -5.42
N GLU A 15 7.88 8.01 -4.71
CA GLU A 15 8.67 6.85 -5.15
C GLU A 15 7.77 5.63 -5.43
N LEU A 16 6.79 5.40 -4.55
CA LEU A 16 5.76 4.40 -4.74
C LEU A 16 4.97 4.64 -6.03
N LYS A 17 4.48 5.86 -6.25
CA LYS A 17 3.74 6.22 -7.47
C LYS A 17 4.58 5.99 -8.73
N GLU A 18 5.88 6.30 -8.70
CA GLU A 18 6.80 6.08 -9.82
C GLU A 18 7.03 4.59 -10.10
N LYS A 19 7.20 3.77 -9.06
CA LYS A 19 7.39 2.32 -9.17
C LYS A 19 6.22 1.58 -9.85
N PHE A 20 5.00 2.08 -9.65
CA PHE A 20 3.77 1.54 -10.24
C PHE A 20 3.31 2.32 -11.49
N ALA A 21 4.04 3.37 -11.90
CA ALA A 21 3.70 4.14 -13.09
C ALA A 21 3.62 3.24 -14.33
N GLY A 22 2.55 3.41 -15.11
CA GLY A 22 2.28 2.58 -16.29
C GLY A 22 1.66 1.20 -16.02
N LYS A 23 1.65 0.72 -14.76
CA LYS A 23 0.96 -0.52 -14.37
C LYS A 23 -0.43 -0.25 -13.76
N MET A 24 -0.52 0.75 -12.89
CA MET A 24 -1.77 1.19 -12.27
C MET A 24 -1.60 2.62 -11.71
N GLY A 25 -2.71 3.33 -11.50
CA GLY A 25 -2.66 4.59 -10.78
C GLY A 25 -2.57 4.34 -9.27
N VAL A 26 -1.75 5.12 -8.56
CA VAL A 26 -1.70 5.09 -7.09
C VAL A 26 -2.16 6.44 -6.57
N SER A 27 -3.11 6.44 -5.65
CA SER A 27 -3.56 7.62 -4.91
C SER A 27 -3.67 7.30 -3.42
N ALA A 28 -3.59 8.30 -2.56
CA ALA A 28 -3.68 8.11 -1.12
C ALA A 28 -4.53 9.20 -0.49
N ALA A 29 -5.25 8.85 0.57
CA ALA A 29 -6.00 9.80 1.40
C ALA A 29 -5.77 9.49 2.88
N PHE A 30 -5.82 10.53 3.70
CA PHE A 30 -5.87 10.39 5.14
C PHE A 30 -7.25 10.80 5.64
N MET A 31 -7.92 9.87 6.31
CA MET A 31 -9.28 10.05 6.82
C MET A 31 -9.46 9.16 8.05
N ASP A 32 -10.17 9.62 9.08
CA ASP A 32 -10.45 8.86 10.31
C ASP A 32 -9.22 8.19 10.93
N ASP A 33 -8.12 8.94 11.04
CA ASP A 33 -6.82 8.48 11.54
C ASP A 33 -6.21 7.28 10.79
N LYS A 34 -6.65 7.04 9.55
CA LYS A 34 -6.20 5.96 8.68
C LYS A 34 -5.60 6.50 7.39
N LEU A 35 -4.56 5.83 6.91
CA LEU A 35 -4.04 5.99 5.56
C LEU A 35 -4.77 5.01 4.63
N TYR A 36 -5.51 5.56 3.68
CA TYR A 36 -6.11 4.81 2.59
C TYR A 36 -5.21 4.88 1.36
N LEU A 37 -4.91 3.73 0.78
CA LEU A 37 -4.18 3.61 -0.49
C LEU A 37 -5.13 3.08 -1.56
N PHE A 38 -5.28 3.84 -2.65
CA PHE A 38 -6.13 3.51 -3.78
C PHE A 38 -5.26 3.05 -4.95
N LEU A 39 -5.57 1.85 -5.44
CA LEU A 39 -4.94 1.26 -6.62
C LEU A 39 -5.88 1.45 -7.81
N ASN A 40 -5.83 2.63 -8.41
CA ASN A 40 -6.74 3.04 -9.47
C ASN A 40 -6.50 2.23 -10.75
N GLY A 41 -7.57 1.68 -11.32
CA GLY A 41 -7.51 0.87 -12.53
C GLY A 41 -6.96 -0.55 -12.31
N ALA A 42 -6.63 -0.93 -11.07
CA ALA A 42 -6.36 -2.32 -10.74
C ALA A 42 -7.66 -3.14 -10.89
N LYS A 43 -7.54 -4.37 -11.42
CA LYS A 43 -8.68 -5.29 -11.52
C LYS A 43 -9.24 -5.54 -10.12
N ASN A 44 -10.55 -5.38 -9.94
CA ASN A 44 -11.22 -5.73 -8.68
C ASN A 44 -10.97 -7.22 -8.39
N LYS A 45 -10.34 -7.52 -7.26
CA LYS A 45 -10.06 -8.88 -6.76
C LYS A 45 -10.88 -9.23 -5.51
N PHE A 46 -11.67 -8.29 -4.99
CA PHE A 46 -12.46 -8.45 -3.76
C PHE A 46 -13.88 -8.93 -4.07
N GLU A 47 -14.39 -8.60 -5.25
CA GLU A 47 -15.66 -9.11 -5.76
C GLU A 47 -15.40 -10.32 -6.64
N THR A 48 -15.72 -11.50 -6.12
CA THR A 48 -15.90 -12.70 -6.93
C THR A 48 -17.32 -12.67 -7.48
N THR A 49 -17.47 -12.74 -8.81
CA THR A 49 -18.77 -13.08 -9.37
C THR A 49 -19.03 -14.55 -9.06
N LEU A 50 -20.23 -14.83 -8.51
CA LEU A 50 -20.66 -16.16 -8.03
C LEU A 50 -20.53 -17.29 -9.06
N PHE A 51 -20.34 -16.93 -10.34
CA PHE A 51 -20.32 -17.84 -11.48
C PHE A 51 -18.94 -17.99 -12.13
N LEU A 52 -17.88 -17.41 -11.57
CA LEU A 52 -16.52 -17.65 -12.07
C LEU A 52 -15.96 -18.97 -11.53
N PRO A 53 -15.24 -19.74 -12.38
CA PRO A 53 -14.51 -20.90 -11.91
C PRO A 53 -13.48 -20.50 -10.85
N PRO A 54 -13.21 -21.39 -9.87
CA PRO A 54 -12.23 -21.12 -8.84
C PRO A 54 -10.84 -20.83 -9.45
N PRO A 55 -10.01 -20.00 -8.80
CA PRO A 55 -8.69 -19.66 -9.30
C PRO A 55 -7.83 -20.91 -9.53
N SER A 56 -7.14 -20.99 -10.65
CA SER A 56 -6.13 -22.03 -10.88
C SER A 56 -4.89 -21.80 -10.00
N LEU A 57 -4.00 -22.80 -9.92
CA LEU A 57 -2.69 -22.63 -9.25
C LEU A 57 -1.86 -21.48 -9.86
N LYS A 58 -1.99 -21.26 -11.17
CA LYS A 58 -1.33 -20.15 -11.87
C LYS A 58 -1.91 -18.81 -11.44
N ASP A 59 -3.24 -18.72 -11.30
CA ASP A 59 -3.92 -17.52 -10.81
C ASP A 59 -3.53 -17.23 -9.35
N ALA A 60 -3.48 -18.27 -8.50
CA ALA A 60 -3.05 -18.15 -7.12
C ALA A 60 -1.61 -17.63 -7.00
N ALA A 61 -0.69 -18.10 -7.86
CA ALA A 61 0.69 -17.60 -7.90
C ALA A 61 0.75 -16.11 -8.31
N GLY A 62 -0.09 -15.70 -9.27
CA GLY A 62 -0.24 -14.29 -9.66
C GLY A 62 -0.76 -13.42 -8.51
N ILE A 63 -1.83 -13.86 -7.85
CA ILE A 63 -2.42 -13.17 -6.69
C ILE A 63 -1.40 -13.06 -5.56
N LYS A 64 -0.67 -14.14 -5.25
CA LYS A 64 0.39 -14.13 -4.22
C LYS A 64 1.47 -13.10 -4.54
N LYS A 65 1.89 -12.99 -5.81
CA LYS A 65 2.87 -12.00 -6.24
C LYS A 65 2.33 -10.57 -6.05
N GLU A 66 1.11 -10.30 -6.48
CA GLU A 66 0.45 -8.99 -6.32
C GLU A 66 0.32 -8.61 -4.83
N ILE A 67 -0.14 -9.51 -3.96
CA ILE A 67 -0.22 -9.29 -2.50
C ILE A 67 1.17 -9.02 -1.92
N SER A 68 2.19 -9.76 -2.34
CA SER A 68 3.57 -9.55 -1.88
C SER A 68 4.11 -8.19 -2.30
N GLU A 69 3.74 -7.69 -3.49
CA GLU A 69 4.08 -6.33 -3.93
C GLU A 69 3.38 -5.28 -3.05
N LEU A 70 2.12 -5.48 -2.69
CA LEU A 70 1.39 -4.60 -1.77
C LEU A 70 1.96 -4.59 -0.34
N LEU A 71 2.34 -5.76 0.18
CA LEU A 71 2.98 -5.85 1.49
C LEU A 71 4.32 -5.10 1.51
N ARG A 72 5.10 -5.16 0.42
CA ARG A 72 6.33 -4.34 0.30
C ARG A 72 6.06 -2.85 0.34
N VAL A 73 4.93 -2.38 -0.22
CA VAL A 73 4.52 -0.97 -0.11
C VAL A 73 4.25 -0.61 1.35
N ILE A 74 3.53 -1.47 2.07
CA ILE A 74 3.27 -1.28 3.50
C ILE A 74 4.59 -1.26 4.27
N ASP A 75 5.54 -2.14 3.97
CA ASP A 75 6.87 -2.16 4.59
C ASP A 75 7.66 -0.87 4.29
N GLU A 76 7.70 -0.43 3.04
CA GLU A 76 8.36 0.82 2.61
C GLU A 76 7.79 2.05 3.35
N LEU A 77 6.48 2.06 3.58
CA LEU A 77 5.78 3.11 4.33
C LEU A 77 6.00 2.98 5.86
N SER A 78 6.00 1.75 6.40
CA SER A 78 6.02 1.46 7.85
C SER A 78 7.41 1.56 8.47
N LEU A 79 8.48 1.32 7.73
CA LEU A 79 9.84 1.13 8.27
C LEU A 79 10.59 2.39 8.78
N ARG A 80 9.95 3.55 8.91
CA ARG A 80 10.60 4.70 9.59
C ARG A 80 9.75 5.42 10.64
N PHE A 81 8.47 5.10 10.81
CA PHE A 81 7.67 5.77 11.84
C PHE A 81 7.91 5.16 13.22
N PHE A 82 7.95 3.83 13.34
CA PHE A 82 8.16 3.15 14.63
C PHE A 82 9.60 3.30 15.16
N LYS A 83 10.61 3.15 14.30
CA LYS A 83 12.01 3.30 14.72
C LYS A 83 12.39 4.72 15.14
N GLN A 84 11.68 5.75 14.68
CA GLN A 84 11.94 7.12 15.06
C GLN A 84 11.22 7.46 16.37
N ALA A 85 9.98 7.00 16.58
CA ALA A 85 9.27 7.17 17.85
C ALA A 85 9.96 6.46 19.05
N GLU A 86 10.54 5.27 18.83
CA GLU A 86 11.38 4.59 19.84
C GLU A 86 12.69 5.35 20.11
N ARG A 87 13.32 5.93 19.08
CA ARG A 87 14.57 6.70 19.23
C ARG A 87 14.35 8.07 19.87
N ASP A 88 13.18 8.66 19.68
CA ASP A 88 12.82 9.98 20.21
C ASP A 88 12.22 9.89 21.63
N GLY A 89 12.17 8.69 22.23
CA GLY A 89 11.73 8.47 23.62
C GLY A 89 10.25 8.76 23.86
N LEU A 90 9.43 8.74 22.80
CA LEU A 90 8.00 9.06 22.86
C LEU A 90 7.10 7.81 22.92
N GLY A 91 7.68 6.62 23.04
CA GLY A 91 6.95 5.38 23.30
C GLY A 91 6.74 5.15 24.79
N GLY A 92 5.57 5.57 25.30
CA GLY A 92 5.02 5.12 26.58
C GLY A 92 4.14 3.90 26.40
#